data_AF-G0W7T4-F1
#
_entry.id   AF-G0W7T4-F1
#
_cell.length_a   1.000
_cell.length_b   1.000
_cell.length_c   1.000
_cell.angle_alpha   90.00
_cell.angle_beta   90.00
_cell.angle_gamma   90.00
#
_symmetry.space_group_name_H-M   'P 1'
#
loop_
_entity.id
_entity.type
_entity.pdbx_description
1 polymer ?
#
loop_
_entity_poly.entity_id
_entity_poly.type
_entity_poly.pdbx_seq_one_letter_code
_entity_poly.pdbx_strand_id
1 'polypeptide(L)'
;MSPLTVPSPIKLLFDTFPLVTYPPINNQDTQRQNDIDSRTYPFTTINVENNGMIDKSFSLAVYNVYKHPKKNAILCTDPICQYLQFALCLKNNLKLPSNNNLSLIDKNPPSISISENNVITLSYLATPQRILPILIENKHNNVNDIAQESKTILTSVEYMVSSNKAIKPKEKLLLNLVDTTIQDCWISQFLFNVPSEQFHETYHYREHDNIDNLSHLLQQQKLSIANRNQFNLRNLELMNHLNSIVRTNSHKLQIDQLLQLLFERFKISMTQFENILKDKKQHSSSSSASSFLLSADHADKGKANISYLDLKLASYILCILNLHDKNILKKFVKESCPELIIHSEKVLSIFC
;
A
#
# COMPACT_ATOMS: atom_id res chain seq x y z
N MET A 1 -18.03 40.86 7.18
CA MET A 1 -17.66 41.95 6.25
C MET A 1 -17.30 41.31 4.93
N SER A 2 -18.14 41.49 3.90
CA SER A 2 -17.88 41.03 2.55
C SER A 2 -16.75 41.87 1.93
N PRO A 3 -15.77 41.26 1.22
CA PRO A 3 -14.76 42.04 0.51
C PRO A 3 -15.45 42.91 -0.55
N LEU A 4 -15.07 44.19 -0.59
CA LEU A 4 -15.54 45.17 -1.58
C LEU A 4 -15.26 44.63 -2.99
N THR A 5 -16.33 44.34 -3.74
CA THR A 5 -16.22 43.89 -5.13
C THR A 5 -15.85 45.06 -6.02
N VAL A 6 -14.66 45.01 -6.61
CA VAL A 6 -14.18 46.05 -7.52
C VAL A 6 -15.03 46.04 -8.81
N PRO A 7 -15.55 47.19 -9.26
CA PRO A 7 -16.31 47.30 -10.50
C PRO A 7 -15.50 46.84 -11.73
N SER A 8 -16.15 46.11 -12.65
CA SER A 8 -15.52 45.54 -13.86
C SER A 8 -14.68 46.50 -14.70
N PRO A 9 -15.02 47.79 -14.88
CA PRO A 9 -14.19 48.71 -15.66
C PRO A 9 -12.82 48.97 -15.03
N ILE A 10 -12.76 49.04 -13.70
CA ILE A 10 -11.52 49.20 -12.96
C ILE A 10 -10.70 47.91 -13.06
N LYS A 11 -11.38 46.76 -12.96
CA LYS A 11 -10.77 45.44 -13.13
C LYS A 11 -10.09 45.27 -14.50
N LEU A 12 -10.75 45.70 -15.58
CA LEU A 12 -10.18 45.68 -16.95
C LEU A 12 -8.89 46.50 -17.09
N LEU A 13 -8.74 47.59 -16.33
CA LEU A 13 -7.52 48.41 -16.33
C LEU A 13 -6.37 47.73 -15.59
N PHE A 14 -6.66 46.84 -14.64
CA PHE A 14 -5.66 46.04 -13.94
C PHE A 14 -5.36 44.72 -14.64
N ASP A 15 -6.32 44.15 -15.37
CA ASP A 15 -6.15 42.90 -16.15
C ASP A 15 -5.24 43.08 -17.40
N THR A 16 -4.92 44.33 -17.78
CA THR A 16 -3.92 44.64 -18.82
C THR A 16 -2.48 44.62 -18.32
N PHE A 17 -2.26 44.51 -17.01
CA PHE A 17 -0.98 44.19 -16.41
C PHE A 17 -0.97 42.70 -16.11
N PRO A 18 -0.02 41.89 -16.61
CA PRO A 18 1.33 42.24 -17.06
C PRO A 18 1.46 42.50 -18.57
N LEU A 19 2.38 43.40 -18.93
CA LEU A 19 2.66 43.82 -20.32
C LEU A 19 3.17 42.68 -21.22
N VAL A 20 3.85 41.69 -20.64
CA VAL A 20 4.33 40.48 -21.32
C VAL A 20 4.20 39.31 -20.36
N THR A 21 3.54 38.24 -20.79
CA THR A 21 3.55 36.94 -20.12
C THR A 21 4.55 36.03 -20.82
N TYR A 22 5.57 35.59 -20.10
CA TYR A 22 6.51 34.61 -20.63
C TYR A 22 5.88 33.21 -20.59
N PRO A 23 6.24 32.32 -21.53
CA PRO A 23 5.82 30.93 -21.47
C PRO A 23 6.39 30.25 -20.21
N PRO A 24 5.79 29.13 -19.76
CA PRO A 24 6.31 28.35 -18.64
C PRO A 24 7.78 27.99 -18.88
N ILE A 25 8.63 28.27 -17.90
CA ILE A 25 10.04 27.89 -17.98
C ILE A 25 10.14 26.39 -17.73
N ASN A 26 10.54 25.65 -18.76
CA ASN A 26 10.78 24.21 -18.66
C ASN A 26 12.15 23.97 -18.00
N ASN A 27 12.21 24.11 -16.68
CA ASN A 27 13.40 23.76 -15.89
C ASN A 27 13.51 22.24 -15.78
N GLN A 28 14.20 21.62 -16.72
CA GLN A 28 14.52 20.20 -16.68
C GLN A 28 15.72 19.96 -15.75
N ASP A 29 15.43 19.80 -14.46
CA ASP A 29 16.43 19.31 -13.50
C ASP A 29 16.62 17.80 -13.69
N THR A 30 17.67 17.44 -14.42
CA THR A 30 18.02 16.04 -14.71
C THR A 30 18.31 15.24 -13.45
N GLN A 31 18.88 15.86 -12.40
CA GLN A 31 19.15 15.17 -11.14
C GLN A 31 17.85 14.83 -10.41
N ARG A 32 16.90 15.77 -10.39
CA ARG A 32 15.57 15.52 -9.85
C ARG A 32 14.82 14.44 -10.62
N GLN A 33 14.92 14.44 -11.95
CA GLN A 33 14.27 13.43 -12.77
C GLN A 33 14.87 12.04 -12.50
N ASN A 34 16.20 11.92 -12.44
CA ASN A 34 16.88 10.67 -12.09
C ASN A 34 16.46 10.17 -10.70
N ASP A 35 16.32 11.08 -9.72
CA ASP A 35 15.82 10.74 -8.38
C ASP A 35 14.39 10.21 -8.46
N ILE A 36 13.48 10.85 -9.21
CA ILE A 36 12.11 10.36 -9.43
C ILE A 36 12.10 8.99 -10.10
N ASP A 37 12.88 8.81 -11.17
CA ASP A 37 12.93 7.58 -11.94
C ASP A 37 13.45 6.41 -11.11
N SER A 38 14.46 6.64 -10.26
CA SER A 38 15.01 5.64 -9.34
C SER A 38 13.99 5.11 -8.32
N ARG A 39 12.92 5.86 -8.09
CA ARG A 39 11.85 5.58 -7.11
C ARG A 39 10.56 5.14 -7.74
N THR A 40 10.53 5.06 -9.07
CA THR A 40 9.32 4.80 -9.85
C THR A 40 9.39 3.41 -10.45
N TYR A 41 8.38 2.62 -10.15
CA TYR A 41 8.28 1.21 -10.51
C TYR A 41 7.03 1.01 -11.38
N PRO A 42 7.19 0.98 -12.72
CA PRO A 42 6.05 0.93 -13.62
C PRO A 42 5.37 -0.45 -13.61
N PHE A 43 4.04 -0.45 -13.63
CA PHE A 43 3.25 -1.65 -13.87
C PHE A 43 3.38 -2.11 -15.33
N THR A 44 3.12 -3.39 -15.58
CA THR A 44 3.08 -3.95 -16.96
C THR A 44 1.65 -4.32 -17.34
N THR A 45 1.31 -4.22 -18.62
CA THR A 45 -0.03 -4.61 -19.12
C THR A 45 0.04 -5.87 -19.97
N ILE A 46 -1.01 -6.68 -19.91
CA ILE A 46 -1.20 -7.88 -20.73
C ILE A 46 -2.25 -7.49 -21.79
N ASN A 47 -1.82 -7.26 -23.02
CA ASN A 47 -2.62 -6.93 -24.22
C ASN A 47 -2.93 -5.43 -24.43
N VAL A 48 -2.31 -4.87 -25.47
CA VAL A 48 -2.66 -3.58 -26.09
C VAL A 48 -3.56 -3.87 -27.29
N GLU A 49 -4.77 -4.37 -27.06
CA GLU A 49 -5.79 -4.29 -28.10
C GLU A 49 -6.60 -3.03 -27.84
N ASN A 50 -6.31 -2.02 -28.68
CA ASN A 50 -7.06 -0.79 -28.91
C ASN A 50 -8.42 -0.73 -28.20
N ASN A 51 -8.46 -0.13 -27.02
CA ASN A 51 -9.66 0.48 -26.49
C ASN A 51 -9.28 1.87 -26.02
N GLY A 52 -9.96 2.86 -26.60
CA GLY A 52 -9.59 4.27 -26.56
C GLY A 52 -9.42 4.85 -25.16
N MET A 53 -8.64 5.93 -25.10
CA MET A 53 -8.53 6.85 -23.98
C MET A 53 -8.31 6.17 -22.61
N ILE A 54 -7.07 5.75 -22.33
CA ILE A 54 -6.63 5.73 -20.93
C ILE A 54 -6.20 7.16 -20.59
N ASP A 55 -7.16 8.09 -20.53
CA ASP A 55 -6.94 9.51 -20.16
C ASP A 55 -6.55 9.70 -18.68
N LYS A 56 -6.27 8.60 -17.96
CA LYS A 56 -6.06 8.57 -16.51
C LYS A 56 -4.92 7.62 -16.16
N SER A 57 -3.70 8.12 -16.22
CA SER A 57 -2.57 7.47 -15.56
C SER A 57 -2.65 7.71 -14.05
N PHE A 58 -2.18 6.74 -13.27
CA PHE A 58 -2.09 6.88 -11.82
C PHE A 58 -0.74 6.46 -11.27
N SER A 59 -0.35 7.12 -10.19
CA SER A 59 0.80 6.74 -9.36
C SER A 59 0.31 6.32 -7.98
N LEU A 60 0.59 5.06 -7.61
CA LEU A 60 0.39 4.57 -6.25
C LEU A 60 1.62 4.94 -5.41
N ALA A 61 1.46 5.90 -4.51
CA ALA A 61 2.53 6.28 -3.60
C ALA A 61 2.52 5.42 -2.34
N VAL A 62 3.68 4.84 -2.03
CA VAL A 62 3.89 3.87 -0.94
C VAL A 62 5.10 4.26 -0.10
N TYR A 63 5.22 3.68 1.10
CA TYR A 63 6.34 3.95 2.00
C TYR A 63 7.68 3.49 1.42
N ASN A 64 7.79 2.20 1.13
CA ASN A 64 8.97 1.60 0.54
C ASN A 64 8.58 0.34 -0.24
N VAL A 65 9.54 -0.21 -0.99
CA VAL A 65 9.40 -1.45 -1.74
C VAL A 65 10.53 -2.42 -1.44
N TYR A 66 10.31 -3.69 -1.72
CA TYR A 66 11.32 -4.73 -1.69
C TYR A 66 11.15 -5.66 -2.89
N LYS A 67 12.23 -6.36 -3.24
CA LYS A 67 12.25 -7.33 -4.32
C LYS A 67 11.87 -8.71 -3.79
N HIS A 68 10.86 -9.34 -4.38
CA HIS A 68 10.49 -10.71 -4.02
C HIS A 68 11.61 -11.69 -4.41
N PRO A 69 12.11 -12.54 -3.50
CA PRO A 69 13.31 -13.35 -3.72
C PRO A 69 13.17 -14.36 -4.87
N LYS A 70 11.96 -14.85 -5.15
CA LYS A 70 11.73 -15.91 -6.15
C LYS A 70 11.13 -15.42 -7.48
N LYS A 71 10.37 -14.32 -7.48
CA LYS A 71 9.50 -13.93 -8.60
C LYS A 71 9.94 -12.67 -9.32
N ASN A 72 11.05 -12.05 -8.88
CA ASN A 72 11.57 -10.78 -9.44
C ASN A 72 10.53 -9.64 -9.47
N ALA A 73 9.46 -9.76 -8.69
CA ALA A 73 8.39 -8.78 -8.57
C ALA A 73 8.71 -7.78 -7.47
N ILE A 74 8.35 -6.52 -7.69
CA ILE A 74 8.55 -5.44 -6.74
C ILE A 74 7.27 -5.28 -5.92
N LEU A 75 7.42 -5.47 -4.61
CA LEU A 75 6.33 -5.52 -3.65
C LEU A 75 6.49 -4.38 -2.65
N CYS A 76 5.38 -3.87 -2.16
CA CYS A 76 5.36 -2.88 -1.09
C CYS A 76 5.71 -3.54 0.25
N THR A 77 6.50 -2.86 1.06
CA THR A 77 6.92 -3.33 2.39
C THR A 77 5.79 -3.33 3.42
N ASP A 78 4.81 -2.44 3.26
CA ASP A 78 3.66 -2.27 4.15
C ASP A 78 2.41 -3.04 3.66
N PRO A 79 1.70 -3.79 4.54
CA PRO A 79 0.56 -4.61 4.15
C PRO A 79 -0.60 -3.84 3.49
N ILE A 80 -0.87 -2.60 3.91
CA ILE A 80 -1.95 -1.80 3.33
C ILE A 80 -1.55 -1.32 1.93
N CYS A 81 -0.31 -0.86 1.78
CA CYS A 81 0.25 -0.50 0.48
C CYS A 81 0.25 -1.70 -0.48
N GLN A 82 0.68 -2.88 -0.01
CA GLN A 82 0.71 -4.10 -0.81
C GLN A 82 -0.69 -4.54 -1.24
N TYR A 83 -1.66 -4.48 -0.33
CA TYR A 83 -3.05 -4.80 -0.64
C TYR A 83 -3.59 -3.91 -1.75
N LEU A 84 -3.27 -2.62 -1.71
CA LEU A 84 -3.70 -1.69 -2.74
C LEU A 84 -2.99 -1.89 -4.06
N GLN A 85 -1.71 -2.23 -4.02
CA GLN A 85 -0.97 -2.64 -5.21
C GLN A 85 -1.68 -3.80 -5.90
N PHE A 86 -2.06 -4.85 -5.15
CA PHE A 86 -2.82 -5.97 -5.70
C PHE A 86 -4.23 -5.59 -6.18
N ALA A 87 -4.95 -4.78 -5.40
CA ALA A 87 -6.30 -4.36 -5.75
C ALA A 87 -6.33 -3.56 -7.06
N LEU A 88 -5.33 -2.68 -7.27
CA LEU A 88 -5.16 -1.93 -8.52
C LEU A 88 -4.76 -2.83 -9.67
N CYS A 89 -3.90 -3.83 -9.43
CA CYS A 89 -3.58 -4.85 -10.44
C CYS A 89 -4.82 -5.62 -10.88
N LEU A 90 -5.65 -6.06 -9.92
CA LEU A 90 -6.89 -6.80 -10.21
C LEU A 90 -7.92 -5.95 -10.96
N LYS A 91 -8.08 -4.68 -10.55
CA LYS A 91 -9.07 -3.76 -11.14
C LYS A 91 -8.71 -3.36 -12.56
N ASN A 92 -7.42 -3.09 -12.82
CA ASN A 92 -6.94 -2.52 -14.08
C ASN A 92 -6.23 -3.54 -14.99
N ASN A 93 -6.27 -4.84 -14.66
CA ASN A 93 -5.57 -5.90 -15.40
C ASN A 93 -4.07 -5.66 -15.55
N LEU A 94 -3.43 -5.19 -14.48
CA LEU A 94 -2.00 -4.93 -14.47
C LEU A 94 -1.24 -6.10 -13.87
N LYS A 95 0.00 -6.27 -14.34
CA LYS A 95 1.04 -7.09 -13.74
C LYS A 95 1.95 -6.22 -12.88
N LEU A 96 2.50 -6.82 -11.83
CA LEU A 96 3.39 -6.17 -10.88
C LEU A 96 4.66 -5.64 -11.58
N PRO A 97 5.24 -4.55 -11.05
CA PRO A 97 6.52 -4.06 -11.53
C PRO A 97 7.63 -5.11 -11.36
N SER A 98 8.59 -5.16 -12.29
CA SER A 98 9.77 -6.03 -12.21
C SER A 98 11.03 -5.28 -12.64
N ASN A 99 12.18 -5.59 -12.03
CA ASN A 99 13.45 -4.87 -12.27
C ASN A 99 13.98 -5.01 -13.71
N ASN A 100 13.58 -6.05 -14.45
CA ASN A 100 14.08 -6.29 -15.80
C ASN A 100 13.59 -5.22 -16.80
N ASN A 101 12.51 -4.51 -16.48
CA ASN A 101 11.89 -3.54 -17.37
C ASN A 101 12.71 -2.24 -17.54
N LEU A 102 13.61 -1.91 -16.59
CA LEU A 102 14.54 -0.78 -16.75
C LEU A 102 15.61 -1.03 -17.82
N SER A 103 15.87 -2.29 -18.16
CA SER A 103 16.87 -2.70 -19.18
C SER A 103 16.29 -3.08 -20.55
N LEU A 104 14.95 -3.12 -20.68
CA LEU A 104 14.27 -3.56 -21.90
C LEU A 104 13.86 -2.42 -22.85
N ILE A 105 14.15 -1.17 -22.47
CA ILE A 105 13.91 0.01 -23.33
C ILE A 105 14.70 -0.12 -24.65
N ASP A 106 15.78 -0.92 -24.70
CA ASP A 106 16.62 -1.08 -25.89
C ASP A 106 16.38 -2.34 -26.73
N LYS A 107 15.51 -3.28 -26.32
CA LYS A 107 15.32 -4.54 -27.08
C LYS A 107 13.87 -5.00 -27.09
N ASN A 108 13.10 -4.51 -28.06
CA ASN A 108 11.78 -4.96 -28.46
C ASN A 108 11.52 -6.47 -28.22
N PRO A 109 10.54 -6.83 -27.37
CA PRO A 109 9.63 -7.92 -27.65
C PRO A 109 8.19 -7.38 -27.80
N PRO A 110 7.40 -7.86 -28.77
CA PRO A 110 6.13 -7.23 -29.15
C PRO A 110 4.93 -7.50 -28.20
N SER A 111 5.15 -7.89 -26.94
CA SER A 111 4.06 -8.36 -26.05
C SER A 111 4.00 -7.78 -24.64
N ILE A 112 4.94 -6.92 -24.23
CA ILE A 112 4.94 -6.28 -22.90
C ILE A 112 5.12 -4.78 -23.07
N SER A 113 4.03 -4.02 -22.94
CA SER A 113 4.09 -2.56 -22.88
C SER A 113 4.22 -2.10 -21.42
N ILE A 114 5.12 -1.15 -21.21
CA ILE A 114 5.28 -0.42 -19.94
C ILE A 114 4.05 0.48 -19.82
N SER A 115 3.28 0.31 -18.74
CA SER A 115 2.11 1.16 -18.50
C SER A 115 2.56 2.49 -17.91
N GLU A 116 1.84 3.57 -18.21
CA GLU A 116 2.03 4.87 -17.53
C GLU A 116 1.72 4.80 -16.02
N ASN A 117 0.96 3.78 -15.59
CA ASN A 117 0.71 3.55 -14.18
C ASN A 117 1.94 3.00 -13.48
N ASN A 118 2.23 3.53 -12.30
CA ASN A 118 3.43 3.17 -11.55
C ASN A 118 3.19 3.13 -10.04
N VAL A 119 4.10 2.46 -9.34
CA VAL A 119 4.28 2.56 -7.90
C VAL A 119 5.44 3.51 -7.65
N ILE A 120 5.25 4.50 -6.78
CA ILE A 120 6.30 5.46 -6.41
C ILE A 120 6.56 5.39 -4.91
N THR A 121 7.82 5.33 -4.50
CA THR A 121 8.17 5.44 -3.08
C THR A 121 8.22 6.91 -2.66
N LEU A 122 7.46 7.28 -1.64
CA LEU A 122 7.42 8.64 -1.09
C LEU A 122 7.59 8.63 0.43
N SER A 123 8.00 9.78 0.96
CA SER A 123 7.93 10.02 2.40
C SER A 123 6.48 10.19 2.84
N TYR A 124 6.18 9.76 4.07
CA TYR A 124 4.89 10.00 4.71
C TYR A 124 4.56 11.50 4.82
N LEU A 125 5.56 12.38 4.76
CA LEU A 125 5.40 13.84 4.76
C LEU A 125 4.81 14.38 3.45
N ALA A 126 4.67 13.56 2.41
CA ALA A 126 4.03 13.96 1.15
C ALA A 126 2.54 14.27 1.29
N THR A 127 1.91 13.89 2.41
CA THR A 127 0.50 14.18 2.69
C THR A 127 0.32 15.05 3.93
N PRO A 128 -0.70 15.94 3.95
CA PRO A 128 -1.00 16.73 5.15
C PRO A 128 -1.42 15.83 6.32
N GLN A 129 -2.06 14.68 6.07
CA GLN A 129 -2.41 13.71 7.10
C GLN A 129 -1.22 12.87 7.56
N ARG A 130 -0.06 12.97 6.91
CA ARG A 130 1.14 12.19 7.21
C ARG A 130 0.92 10.69 7.11
N ILE A 131 0.06 10.23 6.20
CA ILE A 131 -0.32 8.83 6.02
C ILE A 131 -0.13 8.43 4.56
N LEU A 132 0.47 7.25 4.35
CA LEU A 132 0.50 6.53 3.08
C LEU A 132 -0.25 5.20 3.27
N PRO A 133 -0.80 4.60 2.20
CA PRO A 133 -0.64 4.96 0.78
C PRO A 133 -1.60 6.07 0.26
N ILE A 134 -1.24 6.68 -0.87
CA ILE A 134 -2.09 7.63 -1.64
C ILE A 134 -2.12 7.33 -3.14
N LEU A 135 -3.18 7.76 -3.81
CA LEU A 135 -3.35 7.62 -5.26
C LEU A 135 -3.25 9.02 -5.84
N ILE A 136 -2.32 9.18 -6.76
CA ILE A 136 -2.17 10.40 -7.54
C ILE A 136 -2.75 10.07 -8.91
N GLU A 137 -3.96 10.55 -9.18
CA GLU A 137 -4.61 10.40 -10.48
C GLU A 137 -4.27 11.63 -11.32
N ASN A 138 -3.65 11.43 -12.48
CA ASN A 138 -3.50 12.50 -13.46
C ASN A 138 -4.79 12.60 -14.25
N LYS A 139 -5.48 13.74 -14.17
CA LYS A 139 -6.57 14.06 -15.08
C LYS A 139 -6.04 14.95 -16.19
N HIS A 140 -6.05 14.44 -17.41
CA HIS A 140 -5.89 15.28 -18.60
C HIS A 140 -7.21 16.00 -18.85
N ASN A 141 -7.36 17.20 -18.30
CA ASN A 141 -8.49 18.06 -18.63
C ASN A 141 -8.01 19.06 -19.69
N ASN A 142 -8.15 18.68 -20.96
CA ASN A 142 -7.72 19.43 -22.15
C ASN A 142 -6.20 19.58 -22.32
N VAL A 143 -5.81 19.81 -23.58
CA VAL A 143 -4.50 19.61 -24.22
C VAL A 143 -3.27 20.18 -23.47
N ASN A 144 -3.43 21.07 -22.49
CA ASN A 144 -2.30 21.70 -21.79
C ASN A 144 -2.39 21.71 -20.24
N ASP A 145 -3.45 21.17 -19.62
CA ASP A 145 -3.61 21.19 -18.16
C ASP A 145 -3.67 19.78 -17.56
N ILE A 146 -2.57 19.38 -16.92
CA ILE A 146 -2.53 18.18 -16.07
C ILE A 146 -3.01 18.60 -14.68
N ALA A 147 -4.29 18.34 -14.37
CA ALA A 147 -4.79 18.48 -13.02
C ALA A 147 -4.41 17.21 -12.22
N GLN A 148 -3.51 17.36 -11.25
CA GLN A 148 -3.16 16.28 -10.32
C GLN A 148 -4.13 16.27 -9.15
N GLU A 149 -4.98 15.24 -9.06
CA GLU A 149 -5.80 15.01 -7.88
C GLU A 149 -5.15 13.95 -7.00
N SER A 150 -4.61 14.38 -5.85
CA SER A 150 -4.18 13.47 -4.79
C SER A 150 -5.36 13.12 -3.90
N LYS A 151 -5.79 11.85 -3.92
CA LYS A 151 -6.76 11.34 -2.94
C LYS A 151 -6.03 10.48 -1.92
N THR A 152 -6.10 10.87 -0.65
CA THR A 152 -5.60 10.04 0.45
C THR A 152 -6.40 8.74 0.46
N ILE A 153 -5.73 7.61 0.15
CA ILE A 153 -6.42 6.38 -0.19
C ILE A 153 -7.07 5.70 1.02
N LEU A 154 -6.71 6.03 2.26
CA LEU A 154 -7.31 5.36 3.43
C LEU A 154 -8.85 5.42 3.37
N THR A 155 -9.40 6.56 2.96
CA THR A 155 -10.83 6.76 2.66
C THR A 155 -11.26 6.04 1.38
N SER A 156 -10.36 5.86 0.41
CA SER A 156 -10.64 5.20 -0.86
C SER A 156 -10.56 3.67 -0.84
N VAL A 157 -9.86 3.02 0.10
CA VAL A 157 -9.94 1.56 0.31
C VAL A 157 -11.28 1.20 0.91
N GLU A 158 -11.67 1.92 1.95
CA GLU A 158 -13.00 1.82 2.55
C GLU A 158 -14.07 2.15 1.51
N TYR A 159 -13.83 3.14 0.64
CA TYR A 159 -14.70 3.42 -0.50
C TYR A 159 -14.64 2.32 -1.57
N MET A 160 -13.50 1.78 -1.96
CA MET A 160 -13.40 0.71 -2.97
C MET A 160 -14.07 -0.57 -2.47
N VAL A 161 -13.99 -0.86 -1.18
CA VAL A 161 -14.66 -1.99 -0.54
C VAL A 161 -16.15 -1.69 -0.29
N SER A 162 -16.51 -0.47 0.11
CA SER A 162 -17.91 -0.12 0.45
C SER A 162 -18.76 0.30 -0.75
N SER A 163 -18.15 0.82 -1.81
CA SER A 163 -18.82 1.16 -3.08
C SER A 163 -18.91 -0.03 -4.02
N ASN A 164 -18.08 -1.06 -3.83
CA ASN A 164 -18.18 -2.29 -4.58
C ASN A 164 -19.35 -3.13 -4.04
N LYS A 165 -20.52 -2.94 -4.64
CA LYS A 165 -21.77 -3.66 -4.32
C LYS A 165 -21.64 -5.19 -4.38
N ALA A 166 -20.56 -5.70 -4.95
CA ALA A 166 -20.33 -7.13 -5.10
C ALA A 166 -19.62 -7.79 -3.90
N ILE A 167 -19.11 -7.03 -2.94
CA ILE A 167 -18.51 -7.61 -1.74
C ILE A 167 -19.61 -8.10 -0.80
N LYS A 168 -19.65 -9.41 -0.59
CA LYS A 168 -20.67 -10.07 0.24
C LYS A 168 -20.52 -9.64 1.72
N PRO A 169 -21.61 -9.56 2.50
CA PRO A 169 -21.54 -9.18 3.92
C PRO A 169 -20.55 -10.01 4.75
N LYS A 170 -20.46 -11.32 4.46
CA LYS A 170 -19.50 -12.23 5.10
C LYS A 170 -18.05 -11.82 4.82
N GLU A 171 -17.72 -11.45 3.57
CA GLU A 171 -16.39 -10.99 3.20
C GLU A 171 -16.05 -9.67 3.89
N LYS A 172 -17.01 -8.73 3.96
CA LYS A 172 -16.84 -7.45 4.66
C LYS A 172 -16.51 -7.64 6.14
N LEU A 173 -17.16 -8.59 6.82
CA LEU A 173 -16.87 -8.90 8.23
C LEU A 173 -15.44 -9.44 8.39
N LEU A 174 -14.99 -10.32 7.50
CA LEU A 174 -13.63 -10.88 7.53
C LEU A 174 -12.57 -9.83 7.18
N LEU A 175 -12.84 -8.93 6.23
CA LEU A 175 -11.98 -7.79 5.93
C LEU A 175 -11.82 -6.89 7.16
N ASN A 176 -12.92 -6.57 7.85
CA ASN A 176 -12.88 -5.78 9.09
C ASN A 176 -12.10 -6.50 10.20
N LEU A 177 -12.21 -7.83 10.30
CA LEU A 177 -11.41 -8.61 11.24
C LEU A 177 -9.91 -8.45 10.95
N VAL A 178 -9.50 -8.51 9.68
CA VAL A 178 -8.10 -8.30 9.28
C VAL A 178 -7.65 -6.86 9.57
N ASP A 179 -8.46 -5.87 9.22
CA ASP A 179 -8.16 -4.44 9.40
C ASP A 179 -8.11 -4.02 10.88
N THR A 180 -8.71 -4.79 11.79
CA THR A 180 -8.65 -4.51 13.22
C THR A 180 -7.62 -5.40 13.91
N THR A 181 -7.90 -6.70 14.02
CA THR A 181 -7.09 -7.61 14.85
C THR A 181 -5.69 -7.84 14.31
N ILE A 182 -5.57 -8.15 13.02
CA ILE A 182 -4.28 -8.45 12.39
C ILE A 182 -3.47 -7.17 12.23
N GLN A 183 -4.13 -6.08 11.80
CA GLN A 183 -3.47 -4.79 11.68
C GLN A 183 -2.96 -4.25 13.01
N ASP A 184 -3.76 -4.28 14.08
CA ASP A 184 -3.33 -3.75 15.38
C ASP A 184 -2.14 -4.54 15.92
N CYS A 185 -2.11 -5.85 15.70
CA CYS A 185 -0.94 -6.65 16.03
C CYS A 185 0.28 -6.24 15.19
N TRP A 186 0.15 -6.13 13.87
CA TRP A 186 1.24 -5.67 13.00
C TRP A 186 1.80 -4.31 13.43
N ILE A 187 0.94 -3.31 13.60
CA ILE A 187 1.33 -1.96 13.99
C ILE A 187 1.99 -1.97 15.37
N SER A 188 1.40 -2.64 16.36
CA SER A 188 1.96 -2.69 17.72
C SER A 188 3.35 -3.35 17.75
N GLN A 189 3.58 -4.42 16.98
CA GLN A 189 4.91 -5.01 16.85
C GLN A 189 5.92 -4.02 16.26
N PHE A 190 5.55 -3.28 15.20
CA PHE A 190 6.42 -2.29 14.59
C PHE A 190 6.72 -1.07 15.46
N LEU A 191 5.76 -0.65 16.27
CA LEU A 191 5.95 0.51 17.16
C LEU A 191 6.87 0.17 18.34
N PHE A 192 6.73 -1.02 18.93
CA PHE A 192 7.36 -1.36 20.21
C PHE A 192 8.46 -2.42 20.16
N ASN A 193 8.36 -3.42 19.28
CA ASN A 193 9.22 -4.62 19.31
C ASN A 193 10.22 -4.72 18.15
N VAL A 194 9.94 -4.09 17.01
CA VAL A 194 10.83 -4.11 15.84
C VAL A 194 12.01 -3.15 16.05
N PRO A 195 13.26 -3.58 15.75
CA PRO A 195 14.43 -2.72 15.84
C PRO A 195 14.35 -1.57 14.83
N SER A 196 14.99 -0.44 15.14
CA SER A 196 14.95 0.77 14.29
C SER A 196 15.37 0.49 12.85
N GLU A 197 16.40 -0.33 12.63
CA GLU A 197 16.89 -0.74 11.30
C GLU A 197 15.76 -1.33 10.45
N GLN A 198 15.08 -2.36 10.97
CA GLN A 198 13.99 -3.01 10.26
C GLN A 198 12.76 -2.10 10.09
N PHE A 199 12.52 -1.20 11.05
CA PHE A 199 11.48 -0.18 10.91
C PHE A 199 11.81 0.77 9.75
N HIS A 200 13.07 1.19 9.63
CA HIS A 200 13.52 2.04 8.54
C HIS A 200 13.42 1.34 7.19
N GLU A 201 13.88 0.09 7.08
CA GLU A 201 13.72 -0.72 5.85
C GLU A 201 12.24 -0.79 5.40
N THR A 202 11.32 -0.86 6.36
CA THR A 202 9.89 -1.01 6.05
C THR A 202 9.22 0.32 5.72
N TYR A 203 9.41 1.36 6.54
CA TYR A 203 8.62 2.59 6.45
C TYR A 203 9.42 3.82 6.04
N HIS A 204 10.75 3.79 6.16
CA HIS A 204 11.58 4.93 5.84
C HIS A 204 11.88 5.00 4.35
N TYR A 205 11.78 6.21 3.87
CA TYR A 205 12.07 6.60 2.51
C TYR A 205 13.54 7.06 2.52
N ARG A 206 14.47 6.25 1.97
CA ARG A 206 15.93 6.48 1.72
C ARG A 206 16.91 5.59 2.53
N GLU A 207 17.99 5.13 1.88
CA GLU A 207 18.97 4.18 2.44
C GLU A 207 20.18 4.81 3.19
N HIS A 208 20.37 6.15 3.21
CA HIS A 208 21.70 6.71 3.51
C HIS A 208 21.80 7.97 4.40
N ASP A 209 20.79 8.29 5.22
CA ASP A 209 20.98 9.35 6.22
C ASP A 209 21.45 8.73 7.55
N ASN A 210 22.56 9.25 8.11
CA ASN A 210 23.17 8.79 9.37
C ASN A 210 22.10 8.56 10.46
N ILE A 211 21.84 7.28 10.75
CA ILE A 211 20.75 6.78 11.60
C ILE A 211 20.80 7.39 13.01
N ASP A 212 22.01 7.71 13.50
CA ASP A 212 22.25 8.11 14.88
C ASP A 212 21.65 9.48 15.26
N ASN A 213 21.41 10.38 14.28
CA ASN A 213 20.85 11.72 14.54
C ASN A 213 19.33 11.83 14.28
N LEU A 214 18.66 10.72 13.92
CA LEU A 214 17.27 10.73 13.45
C LEU A 214 16.24 10.18 14.45
N SER A 215 16.61 9.99 15.72
CA SER A 215 15.72 9.43 16.74
C SER A 215 14.39 10.18 16.89
N HIS A 216 14.41 11.51 16.80
CA HIS A 216 13.20 12.33 16.83
C HIS A 216 12.34 12.16 15.57
N LEU A 217 12.94 12.07 14.38
CA LEU A 217 12.21 11.82 13.14
C LEU A 217 11.55 10.44 13.16
N LEU A 218 12.27 9.43 13.65
CA LEU A 218 11.76 8.08 13.84
C LEU A 218 10.55 8.06 14.76
N GLN A 219 10.60 8.79 15.88
CA GLN A 219 9.48 8.91 16.80
C GLN A 219 8.27 9.59 16.14
N GLN A 220 8.48 10.67 15.38
CA GLN A 220 7.39 11.31 14.62
C GLN A 220 6.78 10.39 13.57
N GLN A 221 7.60 9.57 12.91
CA GLN A 221 7.13 8.58 11.95
C GLN A 221 6.31 7.48 12.63
N LYS A 222 6.75 6.97 13.78
CA LYS A 222 5.98 6.03 14.61
C LYS A 222 4.62 6.59 14.99
N LEU A 223 4.55 7.86 15.41
CA LEU A 223 3.29 8.53 15.73
C LEU A 223 2.36 8.66 14.51
N SER A 224 2.93 9.01 13.35
CA SER A 224 2.19 9.06 12.08
C SER A 224 1.56 7.70 11.72
N ILE A 225 2.33 6.61 11.83
CA ILE A 225 1.86 5.25 11.57
C ILE A 225 0.78 4.85 12.57
N ALA A 226 0.92 5.23 13.84
CA ALA A 226 -0.06 4.90 14.88
C ALA A 226 -1.41 5.61 14.71
N ASN A 227 -1.45 6.73 13.96
CA ASN A 227 -2.71 7.39 13.60
C ASN A 227 -3.44 6.69 12.44
N ARG A 228 -2.79 5.73 11.77
CA ARG A 228 -3.38 5.01 10.64
C ARG A 228 -4.45 4.03 11.11
N ASN A 229 -5.56 3.98 10.35
CA ASN A 229 -6.72 3.13 10.61
C ASN A 229 -7.18 3.20 12.07
N GLN A 230 -7.16 4.38 12.69
CA GLN A 230 -7.64 4.59 14.07
C GLN A 230 -6.99 3.68 15.12
N PHE A 231 -5.75 3.19 14.88
CA PHE A 231 -5.02 2.39 15.87
C PHE A 231 -4.87 3.15 17.18
N ASN A 232 -4.61 4.46 17.09
CA ASN A 232 -4.52 5.37 18.22
C ASN A 232 -5.81 5.41 19.08
N LEU A 233 -6.98 5.30 18.46
CA LEU A 233 -8.27 5.31 19.16
C LEU A 233 -8.58 3.95 19.80
N ARG A 234 -8.22 2.84 19.14
CA ARG A 234 -8.44 1.50 19.68
C ARG A 234 -7.47 1.12 20.80
N ASN A 235 -6.25 1.65 20.74
CA ASN A 235 -5.14 1.28 21.63
C ASN A 235 -4.60 2.50 22.39
N LEU A 236 -5.49 3.22 23.08
CA LEU A 236 -5.17 4.47 23.79
C LEU A 236 -4.02 4.32 24.79
N GLU A 237 -3.99 3.23 25.56
CA GLU A 237 -2.92 3.01 26.55
C GLU A 237 -1.55 2.82 25.89
N LEU A 238 -1.48 2.07 24.79
CA LEU A 238 -0.25 1.94 24.02
C LEU A 238 0.19 3.30 23.46
N MET A 239 -0.76 4.15 23.03
CA MET A 239 -0.44 5.50 22.56
C MET A 239 0.11 6.40 23.65
N ASN A 240 -0.46 6.34 24.86
CA ASN A 240 0.03 7.09 26.00
C ASN A 240 1.49 6.73 26.30
N HIS A 241 1.82 5.43 26.23
CA HIS A 241 3.20 4.96 26.38
C HIS A 241 4.11 5.37 25.22
N LEU A 242 3.61 5.39 23.99
CA LEU A 242 4.38 5.84 22.83
C LEU A 242 4.74 7.33 22.96
N ASN A 243 3.82 8.16 23.47
CA ASN A 243 4.03 9.59 23.69
C ASN A 243 4.88 9.90 24.94
N SER A 244 5.01 8.96 25.88
CA SER A 244 5.77 9.17 27.10
C SER A 244 7.27 9.23 26.83
N ILE A 245 7.90 10.31 27.30
CA ILE A 245 9.36 10.49 27.28
C ILE A 245 10.02 9.58 28.33
N VAL A 246 9.30 9.24 29.40
CA VAL A 246 9.82 8.45 30.52
C VAL A 246 9.32 7.01 30.42
N ARG A 247 10.26 6.06 30.32
CA ARG A 247 9.98 4.62 30.32
C ARG A 247 10.45 4.01 31.64
N THR A 248 9.50 3.70 32.52
CA THR A 248 9.77 2.95 33.76
C THR A 248 9.63 1.45 33.50
N ASN A 249 10.21 0.62 34.38
CA ASN A 249 10.09 -0.84 34.28
C ASN A 249 8.64 -1.33 34.42
N SER A 250 7.81 -0.64 35.20
CA SER A 250 6.38 -0.95 35.32
C SER A 250 5.63 -0.68 34.03
N HIS A 251 5.95 0.40 33.31
CA HIS A 251 5.38 0.67 31.99
C HIS A 251 5.76 -0.41 30.97
N LYS A 252 7.01 -0.90 31.00
CA LYS A 252 7.44 -1.97 30.10
C LYS A 252 6.60 -3.24 30.30
N LEU A 253 6.38 -3.66 31.55
CA LEU A 253 5.56 -4.83 31.85
C LEU A 253 4.10 -4.68 31.37
N GLN A 254 3.51 -3.49 31.55
CA GLN A 254 2.15 -3.20 31.06
C GLN A 254 2.08 -3.23 29.54
N ILE A 255 3.05 -2.64 28.85
CA ILE A 255 3.14 -2.68 27.38
C ILE A 255 3.25 -4.13 26.92
N ASP A 256 4.14 -4.94 27.50
CA ASP A 256 4.35 -6.33 27.13
C ASP A 256 3.05 -7.16 27.28
N GLN A 257 2.27 -6.94 28.34
CA GLN A 257 0.96 -7.57 28.54
C GLN A 257 -0.04 -7.19 27.44
N LEU A 258 -0.14 -5.90 27.10
CA LEU A 258 -1.03 -5.42 26.04
C LEU A 258 -0.61 -5.95 24.67
N LEU A 259 0.69 -5.98 24.38
CA LEU A 259 1.25 -6.54 23.15
C LEU A 259 0.98 -8.04 23.06
N GLN A 260 1.09 -8.76 24.17
CA GLN A 260 0.79 -10.19 24.22
C GLN A 260 -0.70 -10.45 23.92
N LEU A 261 -1.61 -9.66 24.48
CA LEU A 261 -3.04 -9.78 24.18
C LEU A 261 -3.35 -9.57 22.68
N LEU A 262 -2.73 -8.56 22.05
CA LEU A 262 -2.87 -8.33 20.61
C LEU A 262 -2.29 -9.49 19.80
N PHE A 263 -1.15 -10.03 20.23
CA PHE A 263 -0.50 -11.16 19.57
C PHE A 263 -1.31 -12.45 19.69
N GLU A 264 -1.92 -12.76 20.83
CA GLU A 264 -2.80 -13.93 20.97
C GLU A 264 -4.05 -13.82 20.08
N ARG A 265 -4.67 -12.63 19.99
CA ARG A 265 -5.78 -12.39 19.05
C ARG A 265 -5.37 -12.59 17.59
N PHE A 266 -4.16 -12.14 17.24
CA PHE A 266 -3.57 -12.38 15.93
C PHE A 266 -3.38 -13.87 15.65
N LYS A 267 -2.80 -14.64 16.59
CA LYS A 267 -2.61 -16.09 16.44
C LYS A 267 -3.92 -16.82 16.20
N ILE A 268 -4.95 -16.52 16.99
CA ILE A 268 -6.28 -17.11 16.86
C ILE A 268 -6.82 -16.83 15.45
N SER A 269 -6.80 -15.57 15.03
CA SER A 269 -7.34 -15.15 13.73
C SER A 269 -6.59 -15.82 12.56
N MET A 270 -5.26 -15.84 12.60
CA MET A 270 -4.44 -16.48 11.56
C MET A 270 -4.65 -18.00 11.51
N THR A 271 -4.76 -18.66 12.67
CA THR A 271 -5.03 -20.10 12.74
C THR A 271 -6.42 -20.44 12.20
N GLN A 272 -7.42 -19.57 12.43
CA GLN A 272 -8.75 -19.73 11.86
C GLN A 272 -8.71 -19.62 10.33
N PHE A 273 -8.01 -18.64 9.77
CA PHE A 273 -7.84 -18.53 8.31
C PHE A 273 -7.07 -19.73 7.72
N GLU A 274 -6.03 -20.19 8.40
CA GLU A 274 -5.28 -21.39 8.04
C GLU A 274 -6.18 -22.64 7.98
N ASN A 275 -7.03 -22.83 9.00
CA ASN A 275 -7.95 -23.97 9.06
C ASN A 275 -8.99 -23.91 7.94
N ILE A 276 -9.55 -22.73 7.65
CA ILE A 276 -10.49 -22.55 6.54
C ILE A 276 -9.84 -22.96 5.19
N LEU A 277 -8.55 -22.64 4.99
CA LEU A 277 -7.82 -23.06 3.79
C LEU A 277 -7.57 -24.59 3.77
N LYS A 278 -7.23 -25.19 4.91
CA LYS A 278 -7.03 -26.64 5.04
C LYS A 278 -8.31 -27.42 4.74
N ASP A 279 -9.44 -27.02 5.32
CA ASP A 279 -10.74 -27.66 5.12
C ASP A 279 -11.12 -27.63 3.64
N LYS A 280 -10.92 -26.48 2.98
CA LYS A 280 -11.15 -26.36 1.54
C LYS A 280 -10.26 -27.26 0.70
N LYS A 281 -8.98 -27.42 1.06
CA LYS A 281 -8.05 -28.31 0.36
C LYS A 281 -8.44 -29.78 0.50
N GLN A 282 -8.95 -30.18 1.67
CA GLN A 282 -9.40 -31.55 1.92
C GLN A 282 -10.70 -31.88 1.17
N HIS A 283 -11.62 -30.92 1.04
CA HIS A 283 -12.89 -31.10 0.34
C HIS A 283 -12.84 -30.89 -1.19
N SER A 284 -11.72 -30.42 -1.75
CA SER A 284 -11.55 -30.08 -3.19
C SER A 284 -10.92 -31.19 -4.03
N SER A 285 -11.14 -32.46 -3.68
CA SER A 285 -10.76 -33.63 -4.49
C SER A 285 -11.58 -33.78 -5.79
N SER A 286 -12.50 -32.85 -6.10
CA SER A 286 -13.15 -32.73 -7.42
C SER A 286 -12.64 -31.48 -8.16
N SER A 287 -12.28 -31.68 -9.42
CA SER A 287 -11.31 -30.91 -10.23
C SER A 287 -11.71 -29.49 -10.68
N SER A 288 -12.53 -28.73 -9.93
CA SER A 288 -12.78 -27.31 -10.27
C SER A 288 -13.10 -26.37 -9.10
N ALA A 289 -13.02 -26.82 -7.84
CA ALA A 289 -13.31 -25.95 -6.70
C ALA A 289 -12.16 -24.94 -6.47
N SER A 290 -12.47 -23.65 -6.61
CA SER A 290 -11.54 -22.52 -6.49
C SER A 290 -10.65 -22.60 -5.24
N SER A 291 -9.33 -22.56 -5.42
CA SER A 291 -8.31 -22.60 -4.34
C SER A 291 -8.25 -21.34 -3.44
N PHE A 292 -9.26 -20.48 -3.50
CA PHE A 292 -9.34 -19.18 -2.83
C PHE A 292 -10.42 -19.18 -1.73
N LEU A 293 -10.30 -18.29 -0.73
CA LEU A 293 -11.11 -18.31 0.50
C LEU A 293 -12.59 -18.06 0.27
N LEU A 294 -12.92 -17.22 -0.70
CA LEU A 294 -14.29 -16.97 -1.13
C LEU A 294 -14.29 -16.99 -2.65
N SER A 295 -15.22 -17.73 -3.27
CA SER A 295 -15.42 -17.64 -4.71
C SER A 295 -15.95 -16.24 -5.01
N ALA A 296 -15.15 -15.42 -5.69
CA ALA A 296 -15.66 -14.18 -6.26
C ALA A 296 -16.66 -14.55 -7.37
N ASP A 297 -17.88 -14.00 -7.31
CA ASP A 297 -18.88 -14.20 -8.37
C ASP A 297 -18.52 -13.41 -9.65
N HIS A 298 -17.40 -12.67 -9.64
CA HIS A 298 -16.82 -11.94 -10.77
C HIS A 298 -16.04 -12.83 -11.73
N ALA A 299 -16.58 -13.99 -12.07
CA ALA A 299 -16.07 -14.82 -13.15
C ALA A 299 -16.43 -14.18 -14.51
N ASP A 300 -15.97 -12.95 -14.74
CA ASP A 300 -15.87 -12.42 -16.10
C ASP A 300 -14.76 -13.21 -16.79
N LYS A 301 -15.21 -14.10 -17.69
CA LYS A 301 -14.46 -14.82 -18.75
C LYS A 301 -12.93 -14.75 -18.61
N GLY A 302 -12.36 -15.65 -17.80
CA GLY A 302 -10.92 -15.98 -17.84
C GLY A 302 -10.06 -15.44 -16.69
N LYS A 303 -10.59 -14.64 -15.76
CA LYS A 303 -9.84 -14.23 -14.55
C LYS A 303 -9.93 -15.27 -13.43
N ALA A 304 -8.84 -15.44 -12.69
CA ALA A 304 -8.85 -16.23 -11.46
C ALA A 304 -9.88 -15.65 -10.47
N ASN A 305 -10.75 -16.50 -9.90
CA ASN A 305 -11.77 -16.14 -8.92
C ASN A 305 -11.14 -15.74 -7.57
N ILE A 306 -10.43 -14.61 -7.53
CA ILE A 306 -9.77 -14.09 -6.33
C ILE A 306 -10.61 -12.99 -5.68
N SER A 307 -10.80 -13.09 -4.36
CA SER A 307 -11.55 -12.11 -3.58
C SER A 307 -10.63 -11.02 -3.00
N TYR A 308 -11.20 -9.90 -2.56
CA TYR A 308 -10.41 -8.84 -1.91
C TYR A 308 -9.84 -9.31 -0.57
N LEU A 309 -10.54 -10.22 0.11
CA LEU A 309 -10.01 -10.87 1.31
C LEU A 309 -8.73 -11.67 1.02
N ASP A 310 -8.68 -12.41 -0.09
CA ASP A 310 -7.47 -13.16 -0.49
C ASP A 310 -6.30 -12.21 -0.73
N LEU A 311 -6.54 -11.09 -1.43
CA LEU A 311 -5.51 -10.06 -1.65
C LEU A 311 -5.01 -9.48 -0.32
N LYS A 312 -5.93 -9.18 0.60
CA LYS A 312 -5.60 -8.57 1.90
C LYS A 312 -4.76 -9.52 2.75
N LEU A 313 -5.16 -10.79 2.86
CA LEU A 313 -4.42 -11.79 3.61
C LEU A 313 -3.06 -12.07 2.99
N ALA A 314 -2.99 -12.24 1.67
CA ALA A 314 -1.71 -12.41 0.97
C ALA A 314 -0.76 -11.24 1.23
N SER A 315 -1.28 -10.00 1.28
CA SER A 315 -0.49 -8.81 1.57
C SER A 315 0.14 -8.86 2.96
N TYR A 316 -0.64 -9.18 4.00
CA TYR A 316 -0.10 -9.31 5.35
C TYR A 316 0.92 -10.44 5.44
N ILE A 317 0.64 -11.61 4.85
CA ILE A 317 1.56 -12.76 4.91
C ILE A 317 2.87 -12.45 4.20
N LEU A 318 2.84 -11.90 2.98
CA LEU A 318 4.06 -11.54 2.25
C LEU A 318 4.90 -10.50 3.00
N CYS A 319 4.28 -9.46 3.55
CA CYS A 319 4.97 -8.46 4.36
C CYS A 319 5.55 -9.06 5.67
N ILE A 320 4.84 -9.99 6.33
CA ILE A 320 5.35 -10.70 7.51
C ILE A 320 6.54 -11.60 7.16
N LEU A 321 6.50 -12.27 6.01
CA LEU A 321 7.61 -13.12 5.55
C LEU A 321 8.86 -12.31 5.16
N ASN A 322 8.69 -11.05 4.77
CA ASN A 322 9.79 -10.13 4.48
C ASN A 322 10.52 -9.61 5.75
N LEU A 323 9.97 -9.83 6.94
CA LEU A 323 10.59 -9.41 8.20
C LEU A 323 11.90 -10.17 8.49
N HIS A 324 12.73 -9.65 9.40
CA HIS A 324 13.91 -10.36 9.90
C HIS A 324 13.50 -11.64 10.65
N ASP A 325 14.33 -12.69 10.61
CA ASP A 325 13.95 -14.02 11.15
C ASP A 325 13.73 -14.05 12.66
N LYS A 326 14.23 -13.06 13.42
CA LYS A 326 13.99 -12.93 14.86
C LYS A 326 12.58 -12.43 15.19
N ASN A 327 11.82 -11.93 14.21
CA ASN A 327 10.50 -11.37 14.45
C ASN A 327 9.46 -12.46 14.81
N ILE A 328 8.70 -12.23 15.88
CA ILE A 328 7.72 -13.20 16.39
C ILE A 328 6.58 -13.49 15.41
N LEU A 329 6.16 -12.52 14.60
CA LEU A 329 5.10 -12.71 13.60
C LEU A 329 5.58 -13.66 12.51
N LYS A 330 6.80 -13.42 12.00
CA LYS A 330 7.41 -14.25 10.96
C LYS A 330 7.60 -15.69 11.43
N LYS A 331 8.12 -15.86 12.66
CA LYS A 331 8.29 -17.17 13.27
C LYS A 331 6.96 -17.92 13.37
N PHE A 332 5.93 -17.28 13.93
CA PHE A 332 4.61 -17.90 14.07
C PHE A 332 4.01 -18.28 12.71
N VAL A 333 4.03 -17.39 11.72
CA VAL A 333 3.47 -17.68 10.39
C VAL A 333 4.21 -18.84 9.70
N LYS A 334 5.55 -18.90 9.79
CA LYS A 334 6.34 -20.02 9.24
C LYS A 334 6.03 -21.36 9.90
N GLU A 335 5.82 -21.36 11.22
CA GLU A 335 5.62 -22.60 12.00
C GLU A 335 4.16 -23.08 11.98
N SER A 336 3.20 -22.17 12.09
CA SER A 336 1.78 -22.49 12.35
C SER A 336 0.85 -22.28 11.15
N CYS A 337 1.28 -21.52 10.14
CA CYS A 337 0.42 -21.10 9.03
C CYS A 337 0.97 -21.42 7.62
N PRO A 338 1.38 -22.68 7.32
CA PRO A 338 1.97 -23.03 6.03
C PRO A 338 1.01 -22.90 4.83
N GLU A 339 -0.28 -23.19 4.98
CA GLU A 339 -1.24 -23.07 3.87
C GLU A 339 -1.48 -21.60 3.52
N LEU A 340 -1.46 -20.68 4.49
CA LEU A 340 -1.50 -19.24 4.24
C LEU A 340 -0.30 -18.76 3.43
N ILE A 341 0.90 -19.32 3.68
CA ILE A 341 2.09 -19.02 2.88
C ILE A 341 1.88 -19.49 1.43
N ILE A 342 1.46 -20.74 1.24
CA ILE A 342 1.17 -21.30 -0.10
C ILE A 342 0.11 -20.47 -0.81
N HIS A 343 -0.95 -20.08 -0.10
CA HIS A 343 -2.02 -19.24 -0.61
C HIS A 343 -1.48 -17.88 -1.06
N SER A 344 -0.68 -17.20 -0.23
CA SER A 344 -0.11 -15.89 -0.57
C SER A 344 0.79 -15.95 -1.81
N GLU A 345 1.54 -17.04 -1.99
CA GLU A 345 2.34 -17.28 -3.18
C GLU A 345 1.47 -17.54 -4.42
N LYS A 346 0.35 -18.24 -4.28
CA LYS A 346 -0.62 -18.42 -5.38
C LYS A 346 -1.23 -17.10 -5.80
N VAL A 347 -1.65 -16.26 -4.85
CA VAL A 347 -2.15 -14.90 -5.11
C VAL A 347 -1.09 -14.09 -5.87
N LEU A 348 0.16 -14.11 -5.40
CA LEU A 348 1.26 -13.40 -6.05
C LEU A 348 1.50 -13.87 -7.50
N SER A 349 1.41 -15.18 -7.77
CA SER A 349 1.61 -15.70 -9.14
C SER A 349 0.55 -15.28 -10.15
N ILE A 350 -0.61 -14.77 -9.72
CA ILE A 350 -1.62 -14.25 -10.65
C ILE A 350 -1.16 -12.93 -11.28
N PHE A 351 -0.37 -12.14 -10.54
CA PHE A 351 0.03 -10.79 -10.92
C PHE A 351 1.49 -10.69 -11.38
N CYS A 352 2.24 -11.80 -11.37
CA CYS A 352 3.55 -11.92 -12.00
C CYS A 352 3.38 -12.54 -13.40
#